data_AF-A0A2G6JLJ7-F1
#
_entry.id   AF-A0A2G6JLJ7-F1
#
_cell.length_a   1.000
_cell.length_b   1.000
_cell.length_c   1.000
_cell.angle_alpha   90.00
_cell.angle_beta   90.00
_cell.angle_gamma   90.00
#
_symmetry.space_group_name_H-M   'P 1'
#
loop_
_entity.id
_entity.type
_entity.pdbx_description
1 polymer ?
#
loop_
_entity_poly.entity_id
_entity_poly.type
_entity_poly.pdbx_seq_one_letter_code
_entity_poly.pdbx_strand_id
1 'polypeptide(L)'
;MMLSLLLLPFLWLAPQETKAVQKPPLPEFNRHVLAVLRSYPTDGTHRYYWPRGKDGRGWGGNARDLHYRGKLVAKGDPKGRGYCCGLTFEVFVQAYERACKARKQPFLIPGVADGKALLRLRGLWFGSDGNRKTLARTIEQEKLGRLIPKFEDVRPGDFVQLWRRSGSGHSVIFLSWLRKKQKIVGLRYWSTQTSTKGIGERVEYFATGPKDKRGVDPKQLYIARVELPKRKPK
;
A
#
# COMPACT_ATOMS: atom_id res chain seq x y z
N MET A 1 -24.57 69.31 -29.20
CA MET A 1 -24.11 67.97 -29.66
C MET A 1 -24.10 67.02 -28.47
N MET A 2 -25.12 66.18 -28.34
CA MET A 2 -25.19 65.12 -27.32
C MET A 2 -24.38 63.92 -27.80
N LEU A 3 -23.38 63.48 -27.04
CA LEU A 3 -22.72 62.19 -27.24
C LEU A 3 -23.27 61.20 -26.21
N SER A 4 -24.13 60.29 -26.66
CA SER A 4 -24.66 59.19 -25.85
C SER A 4 -23.62 58.06 -25.82
N LEU A 5 -23.02 57.80 -24.66
CA LEU A 5 -22.12 56.68 -24.43
C LEU A 5 -22.96 55.45 -24.06
N LEU A 6 -23.10 54.50 -24.98
CA LEU A 6 -23.72 53.20 -24.74
C LEU A 6 -22.79 52.33 -23.87
N LEU A 7 -23.17 52.13 -22.61
CA LEU A 7 -22.56 51.14 -21.71
C LEU A 7 -23.04 49.74 -22.10
N LEU A 8 -22.15 48.93 -22.67
CA LEU A 8 -22.36 47.49 -22.83
C LEU A 8 -22.27 46.81 -21.45
N PRO A 9 -23.24 45.96 -21.07
CA PRO A 9 -23.16 45.22 -19.82
C PRO A 9 -22.08 44.15 -19.94
N PHE A 10 -21.09 44.21 -19.05
CA PHE A 10 -20.17 43.10 -18.80
C PHE A 10 -21.00 41.89 -18.34
N LEU A 11 -21.18 40.90 -19.22
CA LEU A 11 -21.70 39.59 -18.82
C LEU A 11 -20.68 38.94 -17.87
N TRP A 12 -21.00 38.95 -16.59
CA TRP A 12 -20.30 38.18 -15.57
C TRP A 12 -20.55 36.69 -15.85
N LEU A 13 -19.60 36.00 -16.49
CA LEU A 13 -19.62 34.54 -16.52
C LEU A 13 -19.37 34.04 -15.09
N ALA A 14 -20.43 33.54 -14.44
CA ALA A 14 -20.31 32.85 -13.17
C ALA A 14 -19.30 31.69 -13.30
N PRO A 15 -18.41 31.47 -12.32
CA PRO A 15 -17.55 30.30 -12.32
C PRO A 15 -18.42 29.04 -12.37
N GLN A 16 -18.24 28.21 -13.39
CA GLN A 16 -18.86 26.90 -13.45
C GLN A 16 -18.38 26.08 -12.25
N GLU A 17 -19.27 25.84 -11.28
CA GLU A 17 -19.01 24.93 -10.18
C GLU A 17 -18.71 23.55 -10.74
N THR A 18 -17.43 23.17 -10.72
CA THR A 18 -17.02 21.80 -11.02
C THR A 18 -17.60 20.89 -9.95
N LYS A 19 -18.70 20.20 -10.27
CA LYS A 19 -19.26 19.15 -9.40
C LYS A 19 -18.15 18.19 -9.00
N ALA A 20 -17.88 18.11 -7.69
CA ALA A 20 -16.96 17.13 -7.14
C ALA A 20 -17.46 15.73 -7.50
N VAL A 21 -16.73 15.02 -8.35
CA VAL A 21 -17.02 13.62 -8.68
C VAL A 21 -16.85 12.80 -7.41
N GLN A 22 -17.95 12.35 -6.81
CA GLN A 22 -17.91 11.44 -5.67
C GLN A 22 -17.22 10.15 -6.09
N LYS A 23 -16.07 9.83 -5.47
CA LYS A 23 -15.42 8.54 -5.68
C LYS A 23 -16.31 7.42 -5.12
N PRO A 24 -16.35 6.24 -5.76
CA PRO A 24 -17.11 5.11 -5.23
C PRO A 24 -16.61 4.74 -3.83
N PRO A 25 -17.39 4.02 -3.00
CA PRO A 25 -16.95 3.57 -1.69
C PRO A 25 -15.60 2.86 -1.70
N LEU A 26 -14.90 2.83 -0.56
CA LEU A 26 -13.65 2.09 -0.46
C LEU A 26 -13.89 0.59 -0.71
N PRO A 27 -13.01 -0.08 -1.49
CA PRO A 27 -13.08 -1.52 -1.67
C PRO A 27 -13.11 -2.26 -0.32
N GLU A 28 -13.85 -3.37 -0.24
CA GLU A 28 -14.06 -4.08 1.03
C GLU A 28 -12.75 -4.47 1.71
N PHE A 29 -11.82 -5.06 0.97
CA PHE A 29 -10.53 -5.48 1.52
C PHE A 29 -9.70 -4.30 2.03
N ASN A 30 -9.67 -3.18 1.30
CA ASN A 30 -8.98 -1.97 1.72
C ASN A 30 -9.48 -1.46 3.07
N ARG A 31 -10.78 -1.61 3.38
CA ARG A 31 -11.31 -1.24 4.72
C ARG A 31 -10.70 -2.10 5.82
N HIS A 32 -10.49 -3.39 5.57
CA HIS A 32 -9.83 -4.30 6.51
C HIS A 32 -8.35 -3.98 6.65
N VAL A 33 -7.66 -3.68 5.55
CA VAL A 33 -6.28 -3.19 5.57
C VAL A 33 -6.20 -1.96 6.47
N LEU A 34 -6.94 -0.90 6.19
CA LEU A 34 -6.89 0.35 6.98
C LEU A 34 -7.24 0.14 8.46
N ALA A 35 -8.16 -0.78 8.79
CA ALA A 35 -8.46 -1.14 10.17
C ALA A 35 -7.28 -1.82 10.88
N VAL A 36 -6.53 -2.67 10.16
CA VAL A 36 -5.30 -3.29 10.67
C VAL A 36 -4.21 -2.24 10.87
N LEU A 37 -3.99 -1.32 9.93
CA LEU A 37 -2.98 -0.25 10.11
C LEU A 37 -3.18 0.53 11.42
N ARG A 38 -4.44 0.85 11.73
CA ARG A 38 -4.81 1.60 12.94
C ARG A 38 -4.58 0.85 14.26
N SER A 39 -4.41 -0.47 14.22
CA SER A 39 -4.11 -1.26 15.42
C SER A 39 -2.62 -1.32 15.76
N TYR A 40 -1.75 -0.80 14.90
CA TYR A 40 -0.32 -0.73 15.18
C TYR A 40 0.05 0.57 15.89
N PRO A 41 0.80 0.49 16.99
CA PRO A 41 1.39 1.67 17.59
C PRO A 41 2.41 2.30 16.64
N THR A 42 2.44 3.63 16.61
CA THR A 42 3.38 4.45 15.80
C THR A 42 4.33 5.27 16.67
N ASP A 43 4.48 4.85 17.93
CA ASP A 43 5.27 5.49 18.99
C ASP A 43 6.71 4.96 19.11
N GLY A 44 7.08 4.02 18.24
CA GLY A 44 8.40 3.36 18.27
C GLY A 44 8.41 2.00 18.97
N THR A 45 7.27 1.49 19.43
CA THR A 45 7.12 0.12 19.96
C THR A 45 7.65 -0.92 18.98
N HIS A 46 7.35 -0.76 17.69
CA HIS A 46 7.85 -1.64 16.63
C HIS A 46 8.90 -0.92 15.78
N ARG A 47 10.17 -1.33 15.86
CA ARG A 47 11.29 -0.64 15.18
C ARG A 47 11.63 -1.25 13.81
N TYR A 48 12.31 -0.47 12.97
CA TYR A 48 12.83 -0.96 11.70
C TYR A 48 14.13 -1.75 11.89
N TYR A 49 14.23 -2.93 11.29
CA TYR A 49 15.46 -3.71 11.22
C TYR A 49 15.48 -4.58 9.96
N TRP A 50 16.50 -4.40 9.14
CA TRP A 50 16.78 -5.25 8.00
C TRP A 50 18.21 -5.80 8.10
N PRO A 51 18.37 -6.99 8.70
CA PRO A 51 19.68 -7.61 8.81
C PRO A 51 20.25 -7.96 7.42
N ARG A 52 21.54 -7.70 7.23
CA ARG A 52 22.29 -8.04 6.01
C ARG A 52 23.17 -9.27 6.24
N GLY A 53 23.61 -9.90 5.16
CA GLY A 53 24.56 -11.01 5.25
C GLY A 53 24.00 -12.25 5.94
N LYS A 54 24.82 -12.92 6.77
CA LYS A 54 24.44 -14.18 7.43
C LYS A 54 23.24 -14.00 8.37
N ASP A 55 23.18 -12.86 9.07
CA ASP A 55 22.11 -12.52 10.02
C ASP A 55 20.76 -12.26 9.33
N GLY A 56 20.79 -11.96 8.02
CA GLY A 56 19.59 -11.75 7.22
C GLY A 56 18.99 -13.03 6.67
N ARG A 57 19.76 -14.13 6.62
CA ARG A 57 19.29 -15.38 6.04
C ARG A 57 18.27 -16.05 6.96
N GLY A 58 17.05 -16.23 6.45
CA GLY A 58 15.95 -16.85 7.19
C GLY A 58 15.22 -15.91 8.15
N TRP A 59 15.60 -14.63 8.26
CA TRP A 59 14.90 -13.70 9.15
C TRP A 59 13.49 -13.36 8.62
N GLY A 60 12.49 -13.53 9.48
CA GLY A 60 11.08 -13.58 9.09
C GLY A 60 10.49 -12.28 8.55
N GLY A 61 11.05 -11.12 8.91
CA GLY A 61 10.56 -9.82 8.44
C GLY A 61 9.47 -9.18 9.29
N ASN A 62 8.84 -9.95 10.19
CA ASN A 62 7.58 -9.59 10.85
C ASN A 62 7.82 -9.07 12.27
N ALA A 63 7.08 -8.04 12.63
CA ALA A 63 7.16 -7.45 13.97
C ALA A 63 6.38 -8.28 14.99
N ARG A 64 5.41 -9.07 14.54
CA ARG A 64 4.56 -9.95 15.36
C ARG A 64 4.52 -11.36 14.80
N ASP A 65 4.07 -12.28 15.62
CA ASP A 65 3.82 -13.66 15.22
C ASP A 65 2.75 -13.70 14.13
N LEU A 66 3.06 -14.43 13.06
CA LEU A 66 2.16 -14.67 11.96
C LEU A 66 1.45 -16.00 12.16
N HIS A 67 0.13 -15.94 12.32
CA HIS A 67 -0.71 -17.13 12.43
C HIS A 67 -1.51 -17.34 11.14
N TYR A 68 -1.70 -18.60 10.76
CA TYR A 68 -2.61 -18.99 9.68
C TYR A 68 -3.43 -20.20 10.12
N ARG A 69 -4.76 -20.06 10.03
CA ARG A 69 -5.70 -21.12 10.45
C ARG A 69 -5.42 -21.64 11.88
N GLY A 70 -5.11 -20.71 12.79
CA GLY A 70 -4.81 -21.01 14.19
C GLY A 70 -3.41 -21.58 14.46
N LYS A 71 -2.56 -21.77 13.44
CA LYS A 71 -1.19 -22.29 13.60
C LYS A 71 -0.18 -21.16 13.43
N LEU A 72 0.83 -21.16 14.30
CA LEU A 72 1.99 -20.27 14.15
C LEU A 72 2.78 -20.67 12.90
N VAL A 73 2.95 -19.72 11.97
CA VAL A 73 3.68 -19.92 10.71
C VAL A 73 5.05 -19.26 10.71
N ALA A 74 5.16 -18.08 11.32
CA ALA A 74 6.42 -17.38 11.49
C ALA A 74 6.42 -16.62 12.81
N LYS A 75 7.51 -16.74 13.57
CA LYS A 75 7.71 -15.93 14.77
C LYS A 75 7.99 -14.47 14.38
N GLY A 76 7.43 -13.56 15.16
CA GLY A 76 7.82 -12.16 15.19
C GLY A 76 9.20 -12.02 15.81
N ASP A 77 9.87 -10.92 15.50
CA ASP A 77 11.12 -10.58 16.17
C ASP A 77 10.87 -10.30 17.67
N PRO A 78 11.66 -10.88 18.59
CA PRO A 78 11.45 -10.66 20.04
C PRO A 78 11.55 -9.20 20.50
N LYS A 79 12.18 -8.32 19.71
CA LYS A 79 12.26 -6.87 19.99
C LYS A 79 11.20 -6.08 19.20
N GLY A 80 10.20 -6.76 18.63
CA GLY A 80 9.13 -6.16 17.84
C GLY A 80 9.62 -5.52 16.54
N ARG A 81 10.76 -5.94 15.99
CA ARG A 81 11.36 -5.31 14.80
C ARG A 81 10.85 -5.94 13.51
N GLY A 82 10.78 -5.14 12.45
CA GLY A 82 10.37 -5.58 11.11
C GLY A 82 11.04 -4.79 9.99
N TYR A 83 10.83 -5.24 8.74
CA TYR A 83 11.11 -4.44 7.56
C TYR A 83 9.88 -4.31 6.67
N CYS A 84 9.98 -3.44 5.67
CA CYS A 84 8.83 -2.96 4.91
C CYS A 84 7.98 -4.06 4.25
N CYS A 85 8.59 -5.01 3.54
CA CYS A 85 7.83 -6.11 2.91
C CYS A 85 7.26 -7.10 3.93
N GLY A 86 7.94 -7.32 5.06
CA GLY A 86 7.41 -8.14 6.16
C GLY A 86 6.18 -7.51 6.80
N LEU A 87 6.23 -6.21 7.08
CA LEU A 87 5.08 -5.50 7.63
C LEU A 87 3.88 -5.47 6.66
N THR A 88 4.10 -5.22 5.37
CA THR A 88 2.98 -5.24 4.41
C THR A 88 2.38 -6.64 4.25
N PHE A 89 3.19 -7.69 4.34
CA PHE A 89 2.69 -9.07 4.35
C PHE A 89 1.92 -9.40 5.63
N GLU A 90 2.42 -8.98 6.79
CA GLU A 90 1.75 -9.11 8.09
C GLU A 90 0.35 -8.46 8.05
N VAL A 91 0.26 -7.23 7.50
CA VAL A 91 -1.02 -6.53 7.30
C VAL A 91 -1.92 -7.28 6.33
N PHE A 92 -1.40 -7.81 5.22
CA PHE A 92 -2.18 -8.58 4.25
C PHE A 92 -2.85 -9.80 4.90
N VAL A 93 -2.10 -10.59 5.67
CA VAL A 93 -2.61 -11.80 6.33
C VAL A 93 -3.67 -11.44 7.37
N GLN A 94 -3.41 -10.44 8.22
CA GLN A 94 -4.38 -9.99 9.24
C GLN A 94 -5.63 -9.37 8.63
N ALA A 95 -5.50 -8.62 7.53
CA ALA A 95 -6.65 -8.05 6.81
C ALA A 95 -7.54 -9.16 6.22
N TYR A 96 -6.94 -10.25 5.72
CA TYR A 96 -7.69 -11.42 5.26
C TYR A 96 -8.40 -12.15 6.39
N GLU A 97 -7.73 -12.38 7.51
CA GLU A 97 -8.36 -12.99 8.69
C GLU A 97 -9.55 -12.15 9.17
N ARG A 98 -9.37 -10.82 9.27
CA ARG A 98 -10.43 -9.88 9.63
C ARG A 98 -11.59 -9.93 8.63
N ALA A 99 -11.30 -10.02 7.33
CA ALA A 99 -12.32 -10.10 6.30
C ALA A 99 -13.13 -11.41 6.37
N CYS A 100 -12.46 -12.55 6.52
CA CYS A 100 -13.10 -13.85 6.72
C CYS A 100 -14.00 -13.84 7.96
N LYS A 101 -13.50 -13.33 9.10
CA LYS A 101 -14.28 -13.19 10.33
C LYS A 101 -15.52 -12.30 10.13
N ALA A 102 -15.38 -11.14 9.48
CA ALA A 102 -16.50 -10.25 9.18
C ALA A 102 -17.53 -10.89 8.23
N ARG A 103 -17.09 -11.78 7.35
CA ARG A 103 -17.95 -12.57 6.45
C ARG A 103 -18.51 -13.84 7.09
N LYS A 104 -18.17 -14.14 8.36
CA LYS A 104 -18.49 -15.40 9.03
C LYS A 104 -18.02 -16.62 8.22
N GLN A 105 -16.84 -16.50 7.61
CA GLN A 105 -16.20 -17.55 6.80
C GLN A 105 -14.93 -18.05 7.49
N PRO A 106 -14.50 -19.30 7.24
CA PRO A 106 -13.19 -19.78 7.66
C PRO A 106 -12.08 -18.87 7.15
N PHE A 107 -11.03 -18.69 7.96
CA PHE A 107 -9.85 -17.94 7.54
C PHE A 107 -9.09 -18.70 6.46
N LEU A 108 -9.30 -18.29 5.20
CA LEU A 108 -8.70 -18.90 4.02
C LEU A 108 -8.25 -17.81 3.04
N ILE A 109 -6.97 -17.85 2.69
CA ILE A 109 -6.42 -17.05 1.60
C ILE A 109 -6.44 -17.95 0.34
N PRO A 110 -7.03 -17.50 -0.79
CA PRO A 110 -7.06 -18.28 -2.02
C PRO A 110 -5.67 -18.77 -2.43
N GLY A 111 -5.56 -20.04 -2.81
CA GLY A 111 -4.27 -20.64 -3.20
C GLY A 111 -3.32 -20.98 -2.05
N VAL A 112 -3.69 -20.71 -0.79
CA VAL A 112 -2.84 -20.98 0.39
C VAL A 112 -3.43 -22.12 1.22
N ALA A 113 -2.95 -23.34 0.98
CA ALA A 113 -3.45 -24.54 1.66
C ALA A 113 -3.05 -24.59 3.15
N ASP A 114 -1.79 -24.25 3.45
CA ASP A 114 -1.16 -24.40 4.77
C ASP A 114 -0.09 -23.33 5.04
N GLY A 115 0.63 -23.47 6.16
CA GLY A 115 1.71 -22.57 6.55
C GLY A 115 2.89 -22.57 5.58
N LYS A 116 3.20 -23.70 4.93
CA LYS A 116 4.29 -23.78 3.93
C LYS A 116 3.92 -23.00 2.67
N ALA A 117 2.68 -23.12 2.20
CA ALA A 117 2.15 -22.32 1.11
C ALA A 117 2.16 -20.82 1.45
N LEU A 118 1.86 -20.46 2.70
CA LEU A 118 1.93 -19.06 3.15
C LEU A 118 3.37 -18.53 3.17
N LEU A 119 4.34 -19.35 3.60
CA LEU A 119 5.76 -18.97 3.55
C LEU A 119 6.29 -18.85 2.11
N ARG A 120 5.79 -19.68 1.17
CA ARG A 120 6.08 -19.51 -0.27
C ARG A 120 5.53 -18.18 -0.78
N LEU A 121 4.27 -17.88 -0.46
CA LEU A 121 3.63 -16.61 -0.81
C LEU A 121 4.42 -15.42 -0.24
N ARG A 122 4.90 -15.52 1.00
CA ARG A 122 5.75 -14.51 1.65
C ARG A 122 7.06 -14.28 0.89
N GLY A 123 7.73 -15.35 0.44
CA GLY A 123 8.96 -15.24 -0.36
C GLY A 123 8.73 -14.44 -1.64
N LEU A 124 7.67 -14.77 -2.38
CA LEU A 124 7.27 -14.03 -3.58
C LEU A 124 6.94 -12.56 -3.26
N TRP A 125 6.21 -12.33 -2.16
CA TRP A 125 5.86 -10.98 -1.70
C TRP A 125 7.11 -10.13 -1.42
N PHE A 126 8.17 -10.76 -0.92
CA PHE A 126 9.46 -10.11 -0.63
C PHE A 126 10.34 -9.94 -1.87
N GLY A 127 9.95 -10.51 -3.02
CA GLY A 127 10.72 -10.48 -4.26
C GLY A 127 11.85 -11.49 -4.31
N SER A 128 11.69 -12.67 -3.69
CA SER A 128 12.72 -13.73 -3.74
C SER A 128 12.99 -14.25 -5.16
N ASP A 129 12.11 -13.96 -6.13
CA ASP A 129 12.28 -14.26 -7.55
C ASP A 129 13.09 -13.19 -8.32
N GLY A 130 13.60 -12.16 -7.62
CA GLY A 130 14.36 -11.05 -8.20
C GLY A 130 13.50 -10.02 -8.93
N ASN A 131 12.18 -10.18 -8.96
CA ASN A 131 11.31 -9.27 -9.70
C ASN A 131 11.06 -7.98 -8.92
N ARG A 132 11.33 -6.83 -9.54
CA ARG A 132 11.14 -5.50 -8.93
C ARG A 132 9.70 -5.18 -8.55
N LYS A 133 8.69 -5.87 -9.10
CA LYS A 133 7.29 -5.67 -8.73
C LYS A 133 6.95 -6.25 -7.35
N THR A 134 7.67 -7.28 -6.88
CA THR A 134 7.51 -7.92 -5.56
C THR A 134 6.03 -8.21 -5.23
N LEU A 135 5.49 -7.70 -4.11
CA LEU A 135 4.10 -7.82 -3.68
C LEU A 135 3.06 -7.54 -4.77
N ALA A 136 3.32 -6.60 -5.69
CA ALA A 136 2.34 -6.24 -6.70
C ALA A 136 2.17 -7.36 -7.72
N ARG A 137 3.30 -7.99 -8.09
CA ARG A 137 3.32 -9.19 -8.92
C ARG A 137 2.73 -10.38 -8.19
N THR A 138 3.03 -10.56 -6.90
CA THR A 138 2.47 -11.66 -6.11
C THR A 138 0.94 -11.59 -6.06
N ILE A 139 0.37 -10.41 -5.81
CA ILE A 139 -1.08 -10.23 -5.77
C ILE A 139 -1.76 -10.61 -7.10
N GLU A 140 -1.16 -10.22 -8.22
CA GLU A 140 -1.68 -10.52 -9.56
C GLU A 140 -1.51 -12.01 -9.92
N GLN A 141 -0.30 -12.56 -9.80
CA GLN A 141 0.01 -13.92 -10.23
C GLN A 141 -0.68 -15.00 -9.41
N GLU A 142 -0.84 -14.77 -8.11
CA GLU A 142 -1.52 -15.70 -7.20
C GLU A 142 -3.05 -15.47 -7.19
N LYS A 143 -3.56 -14.64 -8.11
CA LYS A 143 -5.00 -14.33 -8.28
C LYS A 143 -5.66 -13.83 -7.01
N LEU A 144 -4.91 -13.06 -6.21
CA LEU A 144 -5.38 -12.44 -4.97
C LEU A 144 -6.02 -11.07 -5.24
N GLY A 145 -5.90 -10.55 -6.45
CA GLY A 145 -6.41 -9.26 -6.85
C GLY A 145 -5.87 -8.85 -8.22
N ARG A 146 -5.64 -7.55 -8.41
CA ARG A 146 -5.19 -6.99 -9.70
C ARG A 146 -4.25 -5.80 -9.53
N LEU A 147 -3.46 -5.52 -10.57
CA LEU A 147 -2.69 -4.28 -10.67
C LEU A 147 -3.60 -3.06 -10.88
N ILE A 148 -3.15 -1.91 -10.41
CA ILE A 148 -3.80 -0.61 -10.61
C ILE A 148 -2.92 0.25 -11.52
N PRO A 149 -3.18 0.29 -12.84
CA PRO A 149 -2.29 0.95 -13.80
C PRO A 149 -2.43 2.49 -13.82
N LYS A 150 -3.57 3.02 -13.38
CA LYS A 150 -3.87 4.45 -13.39
C LYS A 150 -3.82 5.01 -11.97
N PHE A 151 -3.11 6.11 -11.76
CA PHE A 151 -2.98 6.69 -10.43
C PHE A 151 -4.31 7.18 -9.86
N GLU A 152 -5.23 7.62 -10.71
CA GLU A 152 -6.55 8.12 -10.35
C GLU A 152 -7.40 7.06 -9.64
N ASP A 153 -7.19 5.80 -10.02
CA ASP A 153 -7.91 4.61 -9.54
C ASP A 153 -7.35 4.05 -8.24
N VAL A 154 -6.19 4.54 -7.79
CA VAL A 154 -5.53 4.09 -6.56
C VAL A 154 -6.33 4.57 -5.35
N ARG A 155 -6.50 3.66 -4.39
CA ARG A 155 -7.33 3.86 -3.20
C ARG A 155 -6.50 3.64 -1.94
N PRO A 156 -6.79 4.38 -0.85
CA PRO A 156 -6.21 4.10 0.46
C PRO A 156 -6.34 2.60 0.81
N GLY A 157 -5.26 1.98 1.27
CA GLY A 157 -5.18 0.54 1.55
C GLY A 157 -4.67 -0.32 0.39
N ASP A 158 -4.43 0.24 -0.80
CA ASP A 158 -3.73 -0.48 -1.87
C ASP A 158 -2.27 -0.75 -1.46
N PHE A 159 -1.74 -1.90 -1.87
CA PHE A 159 -0.36 -2.26 -1.62
C PHE A 159 0.54 -1.74 -2.74
N VAL A 160 1.68 -1.19 -2.37
CA VAL A 160 2.59 -0.53 -3.31
C VAL A 160 4.00 -1.03 -3.09
N GLN A 161 4.65 -1.46 -4.17
CA GLN A 161 6.09 -1.53 -4.24
C GLN A 161 6.60 -0.29 -4.99
N LEU A 162 7.36 0.55 -4.30
CA LEU A 162 8.00 1.73 -4.88
C LEU A 162 9.50 1.53 -5.03
N TRP A 163 10.08 2.20 -6.01
CA TRP A 163 11.53 2.31 -6.16
C TRP A 163 11.93 3.77 -6.34
N ARG A 164 13.03 4.13 -5.70
CA ARG A 164 13.68 5.44 -5.91
C ARG A 164 14.66 5.34 -7.06
N ARG A 165 15.01 6.48 -7.66
CA ARG A 165 16.03 6.53 -8.73
C ARG A 165 17.41 6.06 -8.32
N SER A 166 17.69 6.02 -7.01
CA SER A 166 18.88 5.40 -6.42
C SER A 166 18.92 3.88 -6.56
N GLY A 167 17.81 3.25 -6.94
CA GLY A 167 17.66 1.79 -6.97
C GLY A 167 17.16 1.19 -5.66
N SER A 168 16.98 1.98 -4.59
CA SER A 168 16.41 1.47 -3.33
C SER A 168 14.90 1.21 -3.46
N GLY A 169 14.44 0.04 -3.02
CA GLY A 169 13.03 -0.37 -3.02
C GLY A 169 12.36 -0.21 -1.66
N HIS A 170 11.03 -0.11 -1.64
CA HIS A 170 10.25 -0.06 -0.41
C HIS A 170 8.82 -0.56 -0.64
N SER A 171 8.36 -1.47 0.22
CA SER A 171 6.97 -1.93 0.23
C SER A 171 6.14 -1.10 1.21
N VAL A 172 5.03 -0.57 0.76
CA VAL A 172 4.20 0.37 1.55
C VAL A 172 2.72 0.13 1.32
N ILE A 173 1.90 0.72 2.19
CA ILE A 173 0.45 0.77 2.03
C ILE A 173 0.06 2.20 1.68
N PHE A 174 -0.57 2.38 0.54
CA PHE A 174 -0.95 3.69 0.04
C PHE A 174 -2.00 4.34 0.93
N LEU A 175 -1.85 5.63 1.23
CA LEU A 175 -2.84 6.42 1.95
C LEU A 175 -3.44 7.51 1.06
N SER A 176 -2.62 8.33 0.43
CA SER A 176 -3.11 9.39 -0.47
C SER A 176 -2.04 9.86 -1.44
N TRP A 177 -2.48 10.47 -2.55
CA TRP A 177 -1.58 11.22 -3.42
C TRP A 177 -1.28 12.59 -2.84
N LEU A 178 -0.06 13.07 -3.06
CA LEU A 178 0.27 14.48 -2.94
C LEU A 178 -0.01 15.15 -4.28
N ARG A 179 -0.69 16.28 -4.26
CA ARG A 179 -1.00 17.05 -5.47
C ARG A 179 -0.51 18.47 -5.34
N LYS A 180 0.08 18.99 -6.42
CA LYS A 180 0.34 20.42 -6.61
C LYS A 180 -0.48 20.85 -7.82
N LYS A 181 -1.47 21.72 -7.60
CA LYS A 181 -2.56 21.93 -8.56
C LYS A 181 -3.20 20.57 -8.93
N GLN A 182 -3.38 20.27 -10.22
CA GLN A 182 -3.96 19.00 -10.67
C GLN A 182 -2.92 17.86 -10.80
N LYS A 183 -1.62 18.15 -10.69
CA LYS A 183 -0.55 17.17 -10.89
C LYS A 183 -0.25 16.37 -9.63
N ILE A 184 -0.16 15.04 -9.74
CA ILE A 184 0.38 14.18 -8.68
C ILE A 184 1.89 14.35 -8.62
N VAL A 185 2.41 14.68 -7.43
CA VAL A 185 3.83 14.99 -7.21
C VAL A 185 4.51 14.07 -6.20
N GLY A 186 3.78 13.10 -5.66
CA GLY A 186 4.27 12.18 -4.64
C GLY A 186 3.12 11.45 -3.97
N LEU A 187 3.43 10.71 -2.92
CA LEU A 187 2.47 9.93 -2.15
C LEU A 187 2.73 10.01 -0.65
N ARG A 188 1.64 9.92 0.10
CA ARG A 188 1.61 9.58 1.51
C ARG A 188 1.31 8.09 1.63
N TYR A 189 2.08 7.41 2.46
CA TYR A 189 1.95 5.97 2.68
C TYR A 189 2.19 5.63 4.15
N TRP A 190 1.85 4.40 4.52
CA TRP A 190 2.16 3.80 5.80
C TRP A 190 3.09 2.59 5.61
N SER A 191 4.17 2.50 6.40
CA SER A 191 5.12 1.38 6.38
C SER A 191 5.99 1.37 7.65
N THR A 192 7.11 0.64 7.63
CA THR A 192 8.17 0.70 8.64
C THR A 192 9.51 1.12 8.03
N GLN A 193 10.17 2.07 8.65
CA GLN A 193 11.47 2.61 8.24
C GLN A 193 12.14 3.37 9.39
N THR A 194 13.46 3.60 9.27
CA THR A 194 14.23 4.31 10.30
C THR A 194 13.70 5.73 10.55
N SER A 195 13.30 6.46 9.49
CA SER A 195 12.86 7.86 9.60
C SER A 195 11.47 8.06 10.21
N THR A 196 10.73 6.98 10.48
CA THR A 196 9.43 7.00 11.17
C THR A 196 9.52 6.40 12.56
N LYS A 197 10.74 6.26 13.12
CA LYS A 197 11.02 5.55 14.38
C LYS A 197 10.49 4.10 14.40
N GLY A 198 10.34 3.48 13.23
CA GLY A 198 9.67 2.18 13.09
C GLY A 198 8.42 2.26 12.24
N ILE A 199 7.29 1.75 12.71
CA ILE A 199 6.02 1.80 11.99
C ILE A 199 5.43 3.21 12.00
N GLY A 200 5.02 3.74 10.85
CA GLY A 200 4.34 5.03 10.77
C GLY A 200 4.02 5.51 9.36
N GLU A 201 3.44 6.70 9.28
CA GLU A 201 3.20 7.39 8.01
C GLU A 201 4.45 8.10 7.52
N ARG A 202 4.61 8.15 6.19
CA ARG A 202 5.64 8.94 5.53
C ARG A 202 5.11 9.53 4.24
N VAL A 203 5.69 10.68 3.90
CA VAL A 203 5.49 11.37 2.63
C VAL A 203 6.77 11.28 1.82
N GLU A 204 6.64 10.91 0.55
CA GLU A 204 7.73 10.95 -0.44
C GLU A 204 7.28 11.59 -1.74
N TYR A 205 8.17 12.39 -2.33
CA TYR A 205 7.95 13.06 -3.60
C TYR A 205 8.51 12.26 -4.76
N PHE A 206 7.89 12.41 -5.92
CA PHE A 206 8.42 11.89 -7.17
C PHE A 206 9.68 12.66 -7.57
N ALA A 207 10.62 11.95 -8.17
CA ALA A 207 11.85 12.55 -8.67
C ALA A 207 11.54 13.64 -9.70
N THR A 208 12.13 14.83 -9.51
CA THR A 208 11.85 16.01 -10.35
C THR A 208 12.75 16.13 -11.57
N GLY A 209 13.84 15.35 -11.64
CA GLY A 209 14.78 15.35 -12.76
C GLY A 209 15.83 14.24 -12.70
N PRO A 210 16.62 14.00 -13.77
CA PRO A 210 17.60 12.91 -13.85
C PRO A 210 18.62 12.83 -12.70
N LYS A 211 18.96 13.99 -12.13
CA LYS A 211 19.90 14.14 -11.02
C LYS A 211 19.29 13.85 -9.64
N ASP A 212 17.96 13.88 -9.50
CA ASP A 212 17.30 13.54 -8.25
C ASP A 212 17.25 12.02 -8.06
N LYS A 213 18.26 11.48 -7.38
CA LYS A 213 18.34 10.05 -7.07
C LYS A 213 17.48 9.63 -5.88
N ARG A 214 17.05 10.56 -5.03
CA ARG A 214 16.31 10.24 -3.80
C ARG A 214 14.80 10.18 -4.02
N GLY A 215 14.29 10.89 -5.01
CA GLY A 215 12.87 10.85 -5.37
C GLY A 215 12.40 9.47 -5.83
N VAL A 216 11.13 9.19 -5.56
CA VAL A 216 10.42 8.00 -6.07
C VAL A 216 10.35 8.10 -7.60
N ASP A 217 10.68 7.02 -8.29
CA ASP A 217 10.52 6.95 -9.74
C ASP A 217 9.07 6.58 -10.06
N PRO A 218 8.25 7.50 -10.64
CA PRO A 218 6.85 7.20 -10.94
C PRO A 218 6.69 6.08 -11.97
N LYS A 219 7.73 5.76 -12.76
CA LYS A 219 7.72 4.62 -13.69
C LYS A 219 8.01 3.28 -13.00
N GLN A 220 8.45 3.30 -11.75
CA GLN A 220 8.73 2.12 -10.94
C GLN A 220 7.90 2.12 -9.66
N LEU A 221 6.64 2.51 -9.83
CA LEU A 221 5.61 2.45 -8.80
C LEU A 221 4.63 1.34 -9.19
N TYR A 222 4.69 0.21 -8.50
CA TYR A 222 3.87 -0.96 -8.78
C TYR A 222 2.79 -1.06 -7.72
N ILE A 223 1.54 -0.90 -8.15
CA ILE A 223 0.39 -0.76 -7.26
C ILE A 223 -0.55 -1.92 -7.53
N ALA A 224 -0.97 -2.59 -6.47
CA ALA A 224 -1.91 -3.69 -6.54
C ALA A 224 -2.99 -3.56 -5.46
N ARG A 225 -4.18 -4.00 -5.83
CA ARG A 225 -5.32 -4.10 -4.91
C ARG A 225 -5.70 -5.56 -4.77
N VAL A 226 -5.78 -6.00 -3.53
CA VAL A 226 -6.31 -7.31 -3.16
C VAL A 226 -7.83 -7.27 -3.22
N GLU A 227 -8.42 -8.33 -3.75
CA GLU A 227 -9.85 -8.47 -3.92
C GLU A 227 -10.33 -9.76 -3.28
N LEU A 228 -11.33 -9.64 -2.41
CA LEU A 228 -11.93 -10.81 -1.79
C LEU A 228 -12.76 -11.57 -2.83
N PRO A 229 -12.75 -12.92 -2.80
CA PRO A 229 -13.64 -13.71 -3.64
C PRO A 229 -15.09 -13.26 -3.49
N LYS A 230 -15.85 -13.30 -4.59
CA LYS A 230 -17.29 -13.01 -4.55
C LYS A 230 -17.95 -13.96 -3.54
N ARG A 231 -18.88 -13.44 -2.73
CA ARG A 231 -19.69 -14.28 -1.87
C ARG A 231 -20.54 -15.18 -2.78
N LYS A 232 -20.57 -16.49 -2.51
CA LYS A 232 -21.58 -17.33 -3.14
C LYS A 232 -22.96 -16.80 -2.70
N PRO A 233 -23.94 -16.65 -3.61
CA PRO A 233 -25.30 -16.36 -3.21
C PRO A 233 -25.76 -17.46 -2.22
N LYS A 234 -26.48 -17.03 -1.19
CA LYS A 234 -27.11 -17.95 -0.24
C LYS A 234 -28.26 -18.67 -0.93
#